data_AF-A0A1L0D4C5-F1
#
_entry.id   AF-A0A1L0D4C5-F1
#
_cell.length_a   1.000
_cell.length_b   1.000
_cell.length_c   1.000
_cell.angle_alpha   90.00
_cell.angle_beta   90.00
_cell.angle_gamma   90.00
#
_symmetry.space_group_name_H-M   'P 1'
#
loop_
_entity.id
_entity.type
_entity.pdbx_description
1 polymer ?
#
loop_
_entity_poly.entity_id
_entity_poly.type
_entity_poly.pdbx_seq_one_letter_code
_entity_poly.pdbx_strand_id
1 'polypeptide(L)'
;MGLNNASEGTLLLGAVDHAKYEEPLQKVRMVDMFLGGPSSVLILFDGFLGNGFNSDVNIPIEITMEYTGLSFPYGSIDGILEYLEVENDNFGNYLVQCNLLNLTELISFYFSGVEIQVPVRNLVSQVSSGFCVLSIIEGPGLAYIGDDILQSAYFVVDLNNKEVALAQAKNSSNENIEDIISTIPLALEAPLYSYTNVAKKYSYETSEWFTSLYKVPHRPKYSTNTGSRSVDWGNTTYRLEFSTSSDYYGYWASRNGGEQGKGIGSGLSTLALLFIQILSTLL
;
A
#
# COMPACT_ATOMS: atom_id res chain seq x y z
N MET A 1 -3.32 8.03 10.19
CA MET A 1 -2.32 8.00 11.30
C MET A 1 -1.58 6.67 11.21
N GLY A 2 -0.36 6.67 10.66
CA GLY A 2 0.45 5.45 10.50
C GLY A 2 1.09 4.94 11.79
N LEU A 3 2.14 4.11 11.68
CA LEU A 3 2.94 3.58 12.83
C LEU A 3 3.40 4.66 13.81
N ASN A 4 3.51 5.89 13.32
CA ASN A 4 4.11 7.01 14.01
C ASN A 4 3.09 7.98 14.62
N ASN A 5 1.78 7.77 14.44
CA ASN A 5 0.71 8.61 15.01
C ASN A 5 0.91 10.13 14.76
N ALA A 6 1.44 10.50 13.59
CA ALA A 6 1.67 11.90 13.21
C ALA A 6 0.39 12.53 12.63
N SER A 7 0.11 13.79 13.00
CA SER A 7 -1.02 14.59 12.49
C SER A 7 -0.65 15.46 11.28
N GLU A 8 0.65 15.66 11.03
CA GLU A 8 1.19 16.50 9.97
C GLU A 8 2.38 15.81 9.31
N GLY A 9 2.59 16.06 8.02
CA GLY A 9 3.75 15.62 7.26
C GLY A 9 4.68 16.79 6.94
N THR A 10 5.92 16.49 6.58
CA THR A 10 6.92 17.50 6.18
C THR A 10 7.52 17.14 4.83
N LEU A 11 7.53 18.09 3.91
CA LEU A 11 8.25 17.99 2.63
C LEU A 11 9.50 18.86 2.70
N LEU A 12 10.67 18.24 2.54
CA LEU A 12 11.95 18.93 2.42
C LEU A 12 12.37 18.95 0.96
N LEU A 13 12.74 20.12 0.45
CA LEU A 13 13.24 20.29 -0.91
C LEU A 13 14.77 20.35 -0.87
N GLY A 14 15.43 19.34 -1.44
CA GLY A 14 16.89 19.29 -1.53
C GLY A 14 17.60 18.98 -0.21
N ALA A 15 16.92 18.36 0.75
CA ALA A 15 17.50 17.94 2.03
C ALA A 15 16.90 16.62 2.52
N VAL A 16 17.62 15.96 3.43
CA VAL A 16 17.21 14.76 4.14
C VAL A 16 17.23 15.03 5.65
N ASP A 17 16.26 14.51 6.40
CA ASP A 17 16.25 14.57 7.87
C ASP A 17 16.53 13.18 8.45
N HIS A 18 17.76 12.99 8.90
CA HIS A 18 18.24 11.73 9.48
C HIS A 18 17.57 11.37 10.81
N ALA A 19 16.83 12.28 11.43
CA ALA A 19 16.09 11.99 12.66
C ALA A 19 14.73 11.33 12.42
N LYS A 20 14.22 11.30 11.17
CA LYS A 20 12.85 10.88 10.83
C LYS A 20 12.71 9.46 10.27
N TYR A 21 13.79 8.68 10.29
CA TYR A 21 13.75 7.30 9.83
C TYR A 21 14.60 6.37 10.69
N GLU A 22 14.32 5.06 10.60
CA GLU A 22 15.16 4.02 11.17
C GLU A 22 16.29 3.69 10.18
N GLU A 23 17.54 3.77 10.64
CA GLU A 23 18.69 3.43 9.80
C GLU A 23 18.71 1.92 9.46
N PRO A 24 19.24 1.55 8.27
CA PRO A 24 19.83 2.42 7.26
C PRO A 24 18.81 3.01 6.28
N LEU A 25 19.11 4.20 5.74
CA LEU A 25 18.45 4.71 4.54
C LEU A 25 18.99 3.97 3.33
N GLN A 26 18.10 3.36 2.53
CA GLN A 26 18.51 2.53 1.39
C GLN A 26 17.93 3.04 0.08
N LYS A 27 18.77 3.18 -0.94
CA LYS A 27 18.37 3.69 -2.26
C LYS A 27 18.15 2.60 -3.29
N VAL A 28 17.14 2.82 -4.12
CA VAL A 28 16.70 1.98 -5.25
C VAL A 28 16.75 2.81 -6.54
N ARG A 29 16.85 2.13 -7.69
CA ARG A 29 16.78 2.80 -9.00
C ARG A 29 15.34 3.06 -9.40
N MET A 30 15.08 4.22 -10.01
CA MET A 30 13.82 4.42 -10.73
C MET A 30 13.78 3.56 -11.99
N VAL A 31 12.58 3.05 -12.29
CA VAL A 31 12.26 2.28 -13.49
C VAL A 31 11.73 3.22 -14.56
N ASP A 32 12.13 3.01 -15.81
CA ASP A 32 11.63 3.78 -16.94
C ASP A 32 10.72 2.89 -17.77
N MET A 33 9.43 3.22 -17.83
CA MET A 33 8.43 2.47 -18.60
C MET A 33 8.06 3.13 -19.91
N PHE A 34 8.43 4.40 -20.11
CA PHE A 34 7.98 5.21 -21.24
C PHE A 34 9.17 5.63 -22.11
N LEU A 35 8.99 5.58 -23.44
CA LEU A 35 9.97 6.15 -24.36
C LEU A 35 10.02 7.67 -24.16
N GLY A 36 11.03 8.17 -23.44
CA GLY A 36 11.19 9.60 -23.15
C GLY A 36 11.64 9.93 -21.73
N GLY A 37 11.68 8.94 -20.84
CA GLY A 37 12.05 9.15 -19.44
C GLY A 37 10.84 9.10 -18.49
N PRO A 38 11.08 8.92 -17.18
CA PRO A 38 10.00 8.86 -16.20
C PRO A 38 9.34 10.24 -16.05
N SER A 39 8.05 10.34 -16.37
CA SER A 39 7.19 11.45 -15.93
C SER A 39 6.71 11.29 -14.48
N SER A 40 6.96 10.11 -13.90
CA SER A 40 6.46 9.66 -12.59
C SER A 40 7.57 8.98 -11.78
N VAL A 41 7.42 8.93 -10.45
CA VAL A 41 8.34 8.21 -9.57
C VAL A 41 8.00 6.73 -9.56
N LEU A 42 8.61 5.98 -10.47
CA LEU A 42 8.43 4.52 -10.61
C LEU A 42 9.61 3.76 -10.02
N ILE A 43 9.34 2.80 -9.14
CA ILE A 43 10.35 1.89 -8.57
C ILE A 43 9.90 0.42 -8.71
N LEU A 44 10.81 -0.52 -8.49
CA LEU A 44 10.46 -1.94 -8.50
C LEU A 44 9.84 -2.35 -7.15
N PHE A 45 8.60 -2.80 -7.20
CA PHE A 45 7.91 -3.50 -6.11
C PHE A 45 8.17 -5.00 -6.24
N ASP A 46 8.68 -5.58 -5.17
CA ASP A 46 9.12 -6.95 -5.14
C ASP A 46 8.00 -7.92 -4.80
N GLY A 47 7.13 -7.53 -3.86
CA GLY A 47 6.15 -8.40 -3.23
C GLY A 47 5.92 -8.05 -1.76
N PHE A 48 5.20 -8.92 -1.07
CA PHE A 48 4.80 -8.71 0.32
C PHE A 48 4.88 -9.99 1.16
N LEU A 49 4.94 -9.79 2.48
CA LEU A 49 4.97 -10.83 3.49
C LEU A 49 4.10 -10.41 4.68
N GLY A 50 3.15 -11.26 5.07
CA GLY A 50 2.37 -11.11 6.30
C GLY A 50 2.48 -12.33 7.20
N ASN A 51 1.55 -12.49 8.13
CA ASN A 51 1.46 -13.69 8.96
C ASN A 51 0.75 -14.81 8.19
N GLY A 52 1.49 -15.85 7.78
CA GLY A 52 0.91 -17.00 7.08
C GLY A 52 0.68 -16.80 5.58
N PHE A 53 1.00 -15.63 5.02
CA PHE A 53 0.93 -15.37 3.58
C PHE A 53 2.15 -14.62 3.05
N ASN A 54 2.46 -14.82 1.77
CA ASN A 54 3.46 -14.06 1.02
C ASN A 54 3.14 -14.10 -0.48
N SER A 55 3.69 -13.14 -1.22
CA SER A 55 3.63 -13.15 -2.69
C SER A 55 4.86 -12.47 -3.28
N ASP A 56 5.44 -13.09 -4.31
CA ASP A 56 6.46 -12.49 -5.17
C ASP A 56 5.78 -11.87 -6.40
N VAL A 57 5.71 -10.54 -6.46
CA VAL A 57 4.94 -9.81 -7.48
C VAL A 57 5.87 -9.31 -8.60
N ASN A 58 6.94 -8.61 -8.23
CA ASN A 58 7.95 -8.07 -9.15
C ASN A 58 7.34 -7.22 -10.27
N ILE A 59 6.84 -6.03 -9.96
CA ILE A 59 6.27 -5.09 -10.94
C ILE A 59 6.79 -3.67 -10.70
N PRO A 60 6.83 -2.80 -11.71
CA PRO A 60 6.98 -1.38 -11.48
C PRO A 60 5.75 -0.85 -10.74
N ILE A 61 5.98 0.00 -9.74
CA ILE A 61 4.92 0.68 -9.00
C ILE A 61 5.22 2.18 -8.93
N GLU A 62 4.19 2.97 -9.13
CA GLU A 62 4.24 4.43 -8.99
C GLU A 62 4.10 4.82 -7.52
N ILE A 63 4.97 5.72 -7.07
CA ILE A 63 4.79 6.45 -5.81
C ILE A 63 4.09 7.76 -6.15
N THR A 64 2.89 7.95 -5.61
CA THR A 64 2.07 9.14 -5.87
C THR A 64 1.42 9.67 -4.60
N MET A 65 1.24 10.98 -4.53
CA MET A 65 0.47 11.66 -3.50
C MET A 65 -0.93 12.08 -4.00
N GLU A 66 -1.28 11.73 -5.25
CA GLU A 66 -2.58 12.10 -5.85
C GLU A 66 -3.72 11.24 -5.32
N TYR A 67 -3.43 9.99 -4.95
CA TYR A 67 -4.42 9.00 -4.56
C TYR A 67 -4.24 8.54 -3.11
N THR A 68 -5.36 8.42 -2.40
CA THR A 68 -5.45 7.71 -1.12
C THR A 68 -5.76 6.25 -1.43
N GLY A 69 -4.74 5.39 -1.45
CA GLY A 69 -4.94 3.97 -1.76
C GLY A 69 -3.76 3.31 -2.43
N LEU A 70 -3.92 2.01 -2.69
CA LEU A 70 -3.03 1.21 -3.52
C LEU A 70 -3.82 0.61 -4.68
N SER A 71 -3.19 0.54 -5.85
CA SER A 71 -3.72 -0.19 -7.00
C SER A 71 -2.71 -1.23 -7.47
N PHE A 72 -3.20 -2.43 -7.71
CA PHE A 72 -2.41 -3.54 -8.20
C PHE A 72 -3.09 -4.26 -9.37
N PRO A 73 -2.33 -4.97 -10.22
CA PRO A 73 -2.92 -5.86 -11.21
C PRO A 73 -3.72 -6.99 -10.55
N TYR A 74 -4.79 -7.44 -11.20
CA TYR A 74 -5.59 -8.58 -10.73
C TYR A 74 -4.75 -9.81 -10.40
N GLY A 75 -5.03 -10.44 -9.27
CA GLY A 75 -4.39 -11.67 -8.80
C GLY A 75 -3.03 -11.47 -8.15
N SER A 76 -2.57 -10.22 -7.99
CA SER A 76 -1.23 -9.97 -7.45
C SER A 76 -1.22 -9.83 -5.92
N ILE A 77 -2.39 -9.56 -5.32
CA ILE A 77 -2.56 -9.38 -3.88
C ILE A 77 -3.52 -10.39 -3.24
N ASP A 78 -3.86 -11.50 -3.92
CA ASP A 78 -4.81 -12.53 -3.45
C ASP A 78 -4.56 -12.96 -2.00
N GLY A 79 -3.28 -13.14 -1.61
CA GLY A 79 -2.92 -13.51 -0.25
C GLY A 79 -3.31 -12.48 0.82
N ILE A 80 -3.32 -11.18 0.48
CA ILE A 80 -3.83 -10.13 1.39
C ILE A 80 -5.35 -10.20 1.45
N LEU A 81 -6.02 -10.34 0.30
CA LEU A 81 -7.48 -10.37 0.23
C LEU A 81 -8.07 -11.57 1.00
N GLU A 82 -7.44 -12.75 0.85
CA GLU A 82 -7.82 -13.97 1.57
C GLU A 82 -7.56 -13.82 3.08
N TYR A 83 -6.40 -13.30 3.47
CA TYR A 83 -6.04 -13.12 4.88
C TYR A 83 -6.98 -12.16 5.63
N LEU A 84 -7.40 -11.09 4.96
CA LEU A 84 -8.28 -10.08 5.54
C LEU A 84 -9.78 -10.40 5.37
N GLU A 85 -10.10 -11.59 4.85
CA GLU A 85 -11.47 -12.05 4.59
C GLU A 85 -12.28 -11.00 3.81
N VAL A 86 -11.69 -10.47 2.73
CA VAL A 86 -12.30 -9.40 1.93
C VAL A 86 -13.54 -9.91 1.22
N GLU A 87 -14.61 -9.13 1.32
CA GLU A 87 -15.86 -9.36 0.60
C GLU A 87 -16.08 -8.29 -0.45
N ASN A 88 -16.75 -8.64 -1.54
CA ASN A 88 -17.10 -7.68 -2.59
C ASN A 88 -18.58 -7.32 -2.52
N ASP A 89 -18.88 -6.03 -2.67
CA ASP A 89 -20.22 -5.58 -2.98
C ASP A 89 -20.46 -5.46 -4.50
N ASN A 90 -21.71 -5.21 -4.88
CA ASN A 90 -22.07 -4.97 -6.28
C ASN A 90 -21.48 -3.69 -6.89
N PHE A 91 -20.84 -2.84 -6.09
CA PHE A 91 -20.22 -1.59 -6.51
C PHE A 91 -18.70 -1.72 -6.68
N GLY A 92 -18.13 -2.89 -6.40
CA GLY A 92 -16.70 -3.16 -6.50
C GLY A 92 -15.89 -2.69 -5.30
N ASN A 93 -16.55 -2.42 -4.16
CA ASN A 93 -15.83 -2.11 -2.93
C ASN A 93 -15.32 -3.40 -2.27
N TYR A 94 -14.07 -3.36 -1.82
CA TYR A 94 -13.48 -4.40 -0.98
C TYR A 94 -13.87 -4.15 0.48
N LEU A 95 -14.91 -4.83 0.93
CA LEU A 95 -15.43 -4.75 2.28
C LEU A 95 -14.60 -5.58 3.24
N VAL A 96 -14.37 -5.04 4.43
CA VAL A 96 -13.68 -5.74 5.52
C VAL A 96 -14.38 -5.49 6.85
N GLN A 97 -14.10 -6.36 7.83
CA GLN A 97 -14.58 -6.16 9.19
C GLN A 97 -13.93 -4.90 9.80
N CYS A 98 -14.72 -4.02 10.41
CA CYS A 98 -14.20 -2.79 11.03
C CYS A 98 -13.31 -3.04 12.27
N ASN A 99 -13.30 -4.27 12.82
CA ASN A 99 -12.36 -4.63 13.89
C ASN A 99 -10.89 -4.58 13.42
N LEU A 100 -10.62 -4.66 12.10
CA LEU A 100 -9.29 -4.53 11.53
C LEU A 100 -8.67 -3.15 11.76
N LEU A 101 -9.47 -2.11 12.03
CA LEU A 101 -8.96 -0.79 12.45
C LEU A 101 -8.19 -0.85 13.77
N ASN A 102 -8.45 -1.87 14.60
CA ASN A 102 -7.72 -2.09 15.86
C ASN A 102 -6.56 -3.09 15.70
N LEU A 103 -6.35 -3.64 14.49
CA LEU A 103 -5.32 -4.63 14.27
C LEU A 103 -3.94 -3.96 14.18
N THR A 104 -3.04 -4.36 15.06
CA THR A 104 -1.65 -3.87 15.12
C THR A 104 -0.68 -4.73 14.32
N GLU A 105 -1.17 -5.74 13.63
CA GLU A 105 -0.36 -6.58 12.77
C GLU A 105 0.20 -5.80 11.59
N LEU A 106 1.41 -6.17 11.16
CA LEU A 106 2.11 -5.56 10.05
C LEU A 106 2.14 -6.48 8.84
N ILE A 107 2.02 -5.86 7.67
CA ILE A 107 2.38 -6.43 6.38
C ILE A 107 3.68 -5.76 5.93
N SER A 108 4.68 -6.57 5.61
CA SER A 108 5.94 -6.09 5.05
C SER A 108 5.81 -5.99 3.53
N PHE A 109 6.06 -4.80 2.99
CA PHE A 109 6.14 -4.51 1.56
C PHE A 109 7.61 -4.34 1.17
N TYR A 110 8.03 -4.94 0.06
CA TYR A 110 9.43 -4.95 -0.36
C TYR A 110 9.67 -4.16 -1.65
N PHE A 111 10.72 -3.34 -1.65
CA PHE A 111 11.12 -2.51 -2.79
C PHE A 111 12.61 -2.69 -3.08
N SER A 112 12.95 -3.44 -4.12
CA SER A 112 14.34 -3.82 -4.43
C SER A 112 15.14 -4.32 -3.21
N GLY A 113 14.48 -5.06 -2.32
CA GLY A 113 15.02 -5.62 -1.09
C GLY A 113 14.93 -4.73 0.15
N VAL A 114 14.45 -3.49 0.03
CA VAL A 114 14.14 -2.63 1.19
C VAL A 114 12.78 -3.05 1.75
N GLU A 115 12.71 -3.31 3.06
CA GLU A 115 11.48 -3.70 3.76
C GLU A 115 10.80 -2.45 4.36
N ILE A 116 9.53 -2.23 4.04
CA ILE A 116 8.66 -1.25 4.72
C ILE A 116 7.52 -2.01 5.41
N GLN A 117 7.41 -1.86 6.72
CA GLN A 117 6.36 -2.50 7.51
C GLN A 117 5.16 -1.55 7.65
N VAL A 118 3.99 -2.04 7.29
CA VAL A 118 2.75 -1.26 7.29
C VAL A 118 1.68 -1.96 8.14
N PRO A 119 1.09 -1.27 9.13
CA PRO A 119 -0.04 -1.78 9.88
C PRO A 119 -1.24 -2.05 8.99
N VAL A 120 -1.91 -3.19 9.20
CA VAL A 120 -3.13 -3.56 8.46
C VAL A 120 -4.17 -2.45 8.52
N ARG A 121 -4.38 -1.86 9.70
CA ARG A 121 -5.31 -0.75 9.92
C ARG A 121 -5.05 0.52 9.08
N ASN A 122 -3.83 0.72 8.55
CA ASN A 122 -3.57 1.85 7.64
C ASN A 122 -4.16 1.59 6.26
N LEU A 123 -4.44 0.32 5.94
CA LEU A 123 -5.04 -0.12 4.69
C LEU A 123 -6.57 -0.21 4.82
N VAL A 124 -7.16 0.23 5.93
CA VAL A 124 -8.60 0.13 6.20
C VAL A 124 -9.16 1.50 6.48
N SER A 125 -10.27 1.83 5.83
CA SER A 125 -10.98 3.10 5.99
C SER A 125 -12.44 2.85 6.34
N GLN A 126 -12.99 3.59 7.31
CA GLN A 126 -14.44 3.61 7.55
C GLN A 126 -15.07 4.65 6.63
N VAL A 127 -16.08 4.27 5.85
CA VAL A 127 -16.81 5.22 4.99
C VAL A 127 -17.96 5.87 5.75
N SER A 128 -18.53 6.94 5.20
CA SER A 128 -19.63 7.71 5.82
C SER A 128 -20.87 6.90 6.19
N SER A 129 -21.10 5.78 5.51
CA SER A 129 -22.19 4.82 5.78
C SER A 129 -21.89 3.85 6.94
N GLY A 130 -20.73 3.97 7.59
CA GLY A 130 -20.35 3.23 8.79
C GLY A 130 -19.74 1.84 8.57
N PHE A 131 -19.64 1.35 7.33
CA PHE A 131 -18.87 0.13 7.02
C PHE A 131 -17.40 0.44 6.71
N CYS A 132 -16.57 -0.59 6.72
CA CYS A 132 -15.14 -0.46 6.45
C CYS A 132 -14.77 -1.09 5.11
N VAL A 133 -13.86 -0.42 4.41
CA VAL A 133 -13.32 -0.84 3.13
C VAL A 133 -11.80 -0.94 3.21
N LEU A 134 -11.24 -1.82 2.39
CA LEU A 134 -9.81 -1.89 2.15
C LEU A 134 -9.41 -0.77 1.18
N SER A 135 -8.34 -0.04 1.48
CA SER A 135 -7.76 0.99 0.62
C SER A 135 -6.92 0.41 -0.53
N ILE A 136 -7.06 -0.89 -0.81
CA ILE A 136 -6.37 -1.57 -1.90
C ILE A 136 -7.43 -1.97 -2.93
N ILE A 137 -7.16 -1.68 -4.21
CA ILE A 137 -7.97 -2.12 -5.33
C ILE A 137 -7.13 -2.96 -6.29
N GLU A 138 -7.79 -3.86 -7.01
CA GLU A 138 -7.20 -4.51 -8.18
C GLU A 138 -7.85 -3.99 -9.47
N GLY A 139 -7.03 -3.76 -10.49
CA GLY A 139 -7.52 -3.22 -11.74
C GLY A 139 -6.51 -3.29 -12.89
N PRO A 140 -6.96 -3.03 -14.13
CA PRO A 140 -6.05 -2.76 -15.23
C PRO A 140 -5.40 -1.40 -15.01
N GLY A 141 -4.08 -1.29 -15.14
CA GLY A 141 -3.42 -0.03 -14.86
C GLY A 141 -1.95 -0.12 -14.53
N LEU A 142 -1.33 1.04 -14.40
CA LEU A 142 -0.09 1.17 -13.65
C LEU A 142 -0.41 0.92 -12.18
N ALA A 143 0.36 0.03 -11.55
CA ALA A 143 0.27 -0.13 -10.11
C ALA A 143 0.75 1.17 -9.44
N TYR A 144 0.11 1.55 -8.34
CA TYR A 144 0.53 2.70 -7.54
C TYR A 144 0.38 2.43 -6.04
N ILE A 145 1.22 3.10 -5.26
CA ILE A 145 1.07 3.25 -3.81
C ILE A 145 0.92 4.73 -3.46
N GLY A 146 -0.09 5.00 -2.64
CA GLY A 146 -0.36 6.31 -2.07
C GLY A 146 -0.11 6.37 -0.57
N ASP A 147 -0.78 7.32 0.06
CA ASP A 147 -0.54 7.75 1.44
C ASP A 147 -0.60 6.65 2.50
N ASP A 148 -1.30 5.53 2.24
CA ASP A 148 -1.44 4.42 3.20
C ASP A 148 -0.10 3.73 3.50
N ILE A 149 0.77 3.63 2.48
CA ILE A 149 2.14 3.14 2.64
C ILE A 149 3.07 4.30 3.03
N LEU A 150 2.88 5.50 2.44
CA LEU A 150 3.76 6.65 2.68
C LEU A 150 3.78 7.06 4.15
N GLN A 151 2.70 6.85 4.90
CA GLN A 151 2.66 7.10 6.35
C GLN A 151 3.62 6.21 7.18
N SER A 152 4.10 5.10 6.62
CA SER A 152 5.00 4.16 7.30
C SER A 152 6.44 4.25 6.82
N ALA A 153 6.73 5.04 5.78
CA ALA A 153 8.05 5.10 5.18
C ALA A 153 8.54 6.54 5.00
N TYR A 154 9.86 6.70 5.11
CA TYR A 154 10.55 7.94 4.78
C TYR A 154 11.11 7.82 3.36
N PHE A 155 10.76 8.77 2.49
CA PHE A 155 11.15 8.77 1.09
C PHE A 155 12.03 9.98 0.77
N VAL A 156 13.08 9.77 -0.01
CA VAL A 156 13.85 10.83 -0.65
C VAL A 156 13.90 10.56 -2.14
N VAL A 157 13.39 11.47 -2.95
CA VAL A 157 13.39 11.33 -4.41
C VAL A 157 14.50 12.19 -5.01
N ASP A 158 15.48 11.53 -5.62
CA ASP A 158 16.57 12.17 -6.36
C ASP A 158 16.32 12.02 -7.87
N LEU A 159 15.65 13.03 -8.44
CA LEU A 159 15.31 13.07 -9.86
C LEU A 159 16.54 13.18 -10.77
N ASN A 160 17.64 13.75 -10.28
CA ASN A 160 18.86 13.92 -11.08
C ASN A 160 19.56 12.57 -11.29
N ASN A 161 19.68 11.77 -10.23
CA ASN A 161 20.31 10.45 -10.29
C ASN A 161 19.34 9.32 -10.64
N LYS A 162 18.04 9.62 -10.73
CA LYS A 162 16.95 8.66 -10.93
C LYS A 162 16.95 7.59 -9.85
N GLU A 163 16.99 8.03 -8.59
CA GLU A 163 17.05 7.19 -7.39
C GLU A 163 15.96 7.60 -6.40
N VAL A 164 15.47 6.62 -5.65
CA VAL A 164 14.59 6.85 -4.50
C VAL A 164 15.24 6.18 -3.30
N ALA A 165 15.43 6.91 -2.21
CA ALA A 165 15.83 6.33 -0.93
C ALA A 165 14.63 6.13 -0.01
N LEU A 166 14.66 5.00 0.71
CA LEU A 166 13.55 4.42 1.44
C LEU A 166 14.08 3.93 2.79
N ALA A 167 13.32 4.17 3.85
CA ALA A 167 13.52 3.58 5.16
C ALA A 167 12.20 3.55 5.92
N GLN A 168 12.12 2.74 6.98
CA GLN A 168 11.00 2.79 7.91
C GLN A 168 10.92 4.18 8.54
N ALA A 169 9.76 4.82 8.48
CA ALA A 169 9.57 6.13 9.10
C ALA A 169 9.64 6.00 10.62
N LYS A 170 10.22 7.02 11.28
CA LYS A 170 10.37 7.10 12.72
C LYS A 170 9.77 8.40 13.24
N ASN A 171 8.89 8.31 14.24
CA ASN A 171 8.45 9.49 14.96
C ASN A 171 9.57 10.04 15.85
N SER A 172 9.98 11.28 15.60
CA SER A 172 10.99 11.98 16.38
C SER A 172 10.68 13.46 16.37
N SER A 173 10.75 14.09 17.54
CA SER A 173 10.71 15.56 17.66
C SER A 173 12.02 16.23 17.29
N ASN A 174 13.11 15.46 17.18
CA ASN A 174 14.42 15.99 16.79
C ASN A 174 14.47 16.16 15.27
N GLU A 175 15.37 17.03 14.83
CA GLU A 175 15.73 17.25 13.43
C GLU A 175 17.24 17.05 13.30
N ASN A 176 17.65 16.38 12.23
CA ASN A 176 19.03 16.24 11.81
C ASN A 176 19.09 16.38 10.29
N ILE A 177 18.96 17.62 9.82
CA ILE A 177 18.78 17.95 8.41
C ILE A 177 20.16 18.12 7.74
N GLU A 178 20.36 17.43 6.62
CA GLU A 178 21.52 17.55 5.75
C GLU A 178 21.11 17.85 4.30
N ASP A 179 21.80 18.80 3.66
CA ASP A 179 21.55 19.19 2.27
C ASP A 179 21.97 18.09 1.28
N ILE A 180 21.14 17.86 0.26
CA ILE A 180 21.43 16.98 -0.86
C ILE A 180 22.15 17.79 -1.95
N ILE A 181 23.47 17.62 -2.05
CA ILE A 181 24.28 18.34 -3.05
C ILE A 181 24.30 17.59 -4.39
N SER A 182 24.79 16.35 -4.39
CA SER A 182 24.95 15.54 -5.60
C SER A 182 24.37 14.14 -5.49
N THR A 183 24.29 13.59 -4.28
CA THR A 183 23.71 12.29 -3.96
C THR A 183 23.05 12.36 -2.59
N ILE A 184 22.07 11.50 -2.33
CA ILE A 184 21.41 11.40 -1.03
C ILE A 184 22.45 11.02 0.06
N PRO A 185 22.69 11.88 1.08
CA PRO A 185 23.65 11.61 2.14
C PRO A 185 23.34 10.31 2.90
N LEU A 186 24.39 9.58 3.26
CA LEU A 186 24.35 8.33 4.06
C LEU A 186 23.50 7.18 3.48
N ALA A 187 22.90 7.34 2.29
CA ALA A 187 22.07 6.31 1.67
C ALA A 187 22.92 5.17 1.09
N LEU A 188 22.63 3.94 1.52
CA LEU A 188 23.28 2.72 1.03
C LEU A 188 22.50 2.11 -0.14
N GLU A 189 23.16 1.43 -1.06
CA GLU A 189 22.44 0.67 -2.10
C GLU A 189 21.56 -0.42 -1.47
N ALA A 190 20.32 -0.53 -1.94
CA ALA A 190 19.42 -1.61 -1.55
C ALA A 190 19.94 -2.99 -2.01
N PRO A 191 19.55 -4.11 -1.37
CA PRO A 191 20.06 -5.44 -1.69
C PRO A 191 19.93 -5.82 -3.18
N LEU A 192 18.87 -5.33 -3.86
CA LEU A 192 18.62 -5.60 -5.26
C LEU A 192 18.71 -4.36 -6.15
N TYR A 193 19.45 -3.33 -5.71
CA TYR A 193 19.63 -2.08 -6.45
C TYR A 193 20.04 -2.29 -7.92
N SER A 194 20.93 -3.26 -8.19
CA SER A 194 21.36 -3.61 -9.56
C SER A 194 20.35 -4.43 -10.35
N TYR A 195 19.48 -5.21 -9.69
CA TYR A 195 18.48 -6.05 -10.36
C TYR A 195 17.37 -5.22 -11.00
N THR A 196 17.01 -4.09 -10.40
CA THR A 196 16.03 -3.15 -10.95
C THR A 196 16.39 -2.72 -12.37
N ASN A 197 17.69 -2.56 -12.68
CA ASN A 197 18.15 -2.27 -14.04
C ASN A 197 17.91 -3.43 -15.03
N VAL A 198 17.95 -4.67 -14.54
CA VAL A 198 17.69 -5.89 -15.34
C VAL A 198 16.19 -6.09 -15.55
N ALA A 199 15.36 -5.67 -14.59
CA ALA A 199 13.90 -5.70 -14.66
C ALA A 199 13.28 -4.56 -15.51
N LYS A 200 14.08 -3.67 -16.13
CA LYS A 200 13.64 -2.54 -16.98
C LYS A 200 12.91 -2.93 -18.29
N LYS A 201 12.21 -4.06 -18.34
CA LYS A 201 11.54 -4.57 -19.55
C LYS A 201 10.04 -4.78 -19.34
N TYR A 202 9.35 -3.72 -18.92
CA TYR A 202 7.89 -3.60 -19.08
C TYR A 202 7.63 -2.61 -20.22
N SER A 203 6.94 -3.07 -21.27
CA SER A 203 6.62 -2.25 -22.45
C SER A 203 5.14 -1.88 -22.45
N TYR A 204 4.84 -0.58 -22.55
CA TYR A 204 3.51 -0.09 -22.86
C TYR A 204 3.31 -0.08 -24.37
N GLU A 205 2.35 -0.87 -24.89
CA GLU A 205 1.92 -0.81 -26.29
C GLU A 205 0.48 -0.28 -26.40
N THR A 206 0.36 0.93 -26.95
CA THR A 206 -0.79 1.43 -27.72
C THR A 206 -2.18 1.29 -27.10
N SER A 207 -2.40 1.91 -25.93
CA SER A 207 -3.72 2.23 -25.32
C SER A 207 -4.45 1.15 -24.51
N GLU A 208 -3.82 0.02 -24.22
CA GLU A 208 -4.31 -0.97 -23.25
C GLU A 208 -3.19 -1.39 -22.28
N TRP A 209 -3.50 -1.54 -20.99
CA TRP A 209 -2.55 -2.05 -20.01
C TRP A 209 -2.44 -3.57 -20.16
N PHE A 210 -1.36 -4.03 -20.79
CA PHE A 210 -1.01 -5.45 -20.82
C PHE A 210 0.02 -5.76 -19.73
N THR A 211 -0.35 -6.56 -18.73
CA THR A 211 0.63 -7.25 -17.86
C THR A 211 1.24 -8.40 -18.64
N SER A 212 2.14 -8.10 -19.58
CA SER A 212 3.03 -9.13 -20.11
C SER A 212 4.17 -9.31 -19.13
N LEU A 213 4.06 -10.31 -18.24
CA LEU A 213 5.19 -10.87 -17.51
C LEU A 213 6.13 -11.54 -18.52
N TYR A 214 6.85 -10.75 -19.34
CA TYR A 214 7.99 -11.28 -20.08
C TYR A 214 8.90 -11.95 -19.05
N LYS A 215 9.42 -13.14 -19.36
CA LYS A 215 10.30 -13.92 -18.48
C LYS A 215 11.35 -13.01 -17.82
N VAL A 216 11.05 -12.52 -16.63
CA VAL A 216 11.98 -11.75 -15.83
C VAL A 216 13.05 -12.75 -15.41
N PRO A 217 14.35 -12.48 -15.60
CA PRO A 217 15.40 -13.38 -15.16
C PRO A 217 15.20 -13.74 -13.70
N HIS A 218 15.53 -15.00 -13.35
CA HIS A 218 15.40 -15.48 -11.98
C HIS A 218 16.05 -14.48 -11.01
N ARG A 219 15.23 -13.95 -10.11
CA ARG A 219 15.61 -12.89 -9.18
C ARG A 219 16.61 -13.44 -8.15
N PRO A 220 17.66 -12.67 -7.79
CA PRO A 220 18.53 -13.04 -6.69
C PRO A 220 17.73 -13.14 -5.38
N LYS A 221 17.98 -14.19 -4.60
CA LYS A 221 17.43 -14.29 -3.23
C LYS A 221 18.09 -13.24 -2.34
N TYR A 222 17.31 -12.67 -1.44
CA TYR A 222 17.75 -11.73 -0.42
C TYR A 222 17.06 -12.08 0.90
N SER A 223 17.58 -11.57 2.02
CA SER A 223 16.94 -11.79 3.31
C SER A 223 15.66 -10.95 3.39
N THR A 224 14.54 -11.60 3.69
CA THR A 224 13.28 -10.96 4.04
C THR A 224 13.09 -10.99 5.55
N ASN A 225 12.15 -10.19 6.08
CA ASN A 225 11.87 -10.08 7.52
C ASN A 225 13.14 -9.73 8.32
N THR A 226 13.87 -8.72 7.84
CA THR A 226 15.17 -8.30 8.39
C THR A 226 15.00 -7.29 9.52
N GLY A 227 13.84 -6.63 9.61
CA GLY A 227 13.46 -5.82 10.76
C GLY A 227 12.94 -6.67 11.93
N SER A 228 13.25 -6.27 13.16
CA SER A 228 12.38 -6.67 14.29
C SER A 228 11.01 -6.08 13.98
N ARG A 229 9.98 -6.90 13.77
CA ARG A 229 8.62 -6.43 13.45
C ARG A 229 8.25 -5.33 14.44
N SER A 230 8.25 -4.10 13.98
CA SER A 230 8.07 -2.93 14.81
C SER A 230 6.68 -3.04 15.39
N VAL A 231 6.59 -3.26 16.69
CA VAL A 231 5.30 -3.22 17.38
C VAL A 231 4.79 -1.82 17.10
N ASP A 232 3.67 -1.72 16.38
CA ASP A 232 2.92 -0.48 16.41
C ASP A 232 2.80 -0.08 17.87
N TRP A 233 3.34 1.09 18.24
CA TRP A 233 3.52 1.50 19.63
C TRP A 233 2.19 1.71 20.37
N GLY A 234 1.06 1.30 19.77
CA GLY A 234 -0.23 1.05 20.43
C GLY A 234 -0.92 2.32 20.90
N ASN A 235 -0.31 3.48 20.67
CA ASN A 235 -0.83 4.77 21.10
C ASN A 235 -1.82 5.37 20.08
N THR A 236 -1.98 4.75 18.90
CA THR A 236 -2.98 5.17 17.92
C THR A 236 -4.30 4.46 18.23
N THR A 237 -5.21 5.16 18.90
CA THR A 237 -6.57 4.66 19.11
C THR A 237 -7.43 5.07 17.93
N TYR A 238 -7.92 4.10 17.15
CA TYR A 238 -8.85 4.38 16.07
C TYR A 238 -10.21 4.67 16.68
N ARG A 239 -10.69 5.90 16.48
CA ARG A 239 -12.06 6.25 16.77
C ARG A 239 -12.87 5.97 15.53
N LEU A 240 -13.84 5.07 15.66
CA LEU A 240 -14.87 4.95 14.65
C LEU A 240 -15.52 6.32 14.47
N GLU A 241 -15.51 6.83 13.24
CA GLU A 241 -16.24 8.05 12.90
C GLU A 241 -17.73 7.83 13.12
N PHE A 242 -18.20 6.60 12.88
CA PHE A 242 -19.56 6.16 13.12
C PHE A 242 -19.57 4.98 14.10
N SER A 243 -20.16 5.19 15.29
CA SER A 243 -20.21 4.20 16.38
C SER A 243 -20.89 2.87 16.03
N THR A 244 -21.67 2.84 14.94
CA THR A 244 -22.30 1.63 14.42
C THR A 244 -21.47 1.11 13.25
N SER A 245 -20.76 0.00 13.43
CA SER A 245 -20.39 -0.83 12.27
C SER A 245 -21.68 -1.33 11.66
N SER A 246 -21.98 -0.94 10.41
CA SER A 246 -23.16 -1.48 9.75
C SER A 246 -22.96 -2.98 9.48
N ASP A 247 -24.03 -3.77 9.54
CA ASP A 247 -24.04 -5.21 9.18
C ASP A 247 -23.84 -5.43 7.66
N TYR A 248 -23.26 -4.45 6.96
CA TYR A 248 -23.07 -4.44 5.52
C TYR A 248 -22.08 -5.54 5.09
N TYR A 249 -20.96 -5.67 5.82
CA TYR A 249 -20.02 -6.77 5.62
C TYR A 249 -20.72 -8.13 5.82
N GLY A 250 -21.45 -8.31 6.92
CA GLY A 250 -22.14 -9.57 7.22
C GLY A 250 -23.19 -9.96 6.16
N TYR A 251 -23.92 -8.97 5.63
CA TYR A 251 -24.85 -9.16 4.51
C TYR A 251 -24.14 -9.68 3.26
N TRP A 252 -23.01 -9.08 2.87
CA TRP A 252 -22.26 -9.50 1.68
C TRP A 252 -21.54 -10.84 1.87
N ALA A 253 -20.94 -11.06 3.03
CA ALA A 253 -20.34 -12.35 3.40
C ALA A 253 -21.36 -13.49 3.32
N SER A 254 -22.58 -13.28 3.84
CA SER A 254 -23.64 -14.29 3.75
C SER A 254 -24.11 -14.53 2.32
N ARG A 255 -24.13 -13.49 1.48
CA ARG A 255 -24.57 -13.58 0.09
C ARG A 255 -23.54 -14.32 -0.77
N ASN A 256 -22.27 -13.98 -0.62
CA ASN A 256 -21.16 -14.57 -1.37
C ASN A 256 -20.89 -16.01 -0.90
N GLY A 257 -20.96 -16.28 0.41
CA GLY A 257 -20.85 -17.64 0.97
C GLY A 257 -22.05 -18.55 0.65
N GLY A 258 -23.23 -17.97 0.39
CA GLY A 258 -24.46 -18.70 0.08
C GLY A 258 -24.48 -19.40 -1.30
N GLU A 259 -23.53 -19.09 -2.19
CA GLU A 259 -23.39 -19.82 -3.47
C GLU A 259 -22.79 -21.23 -3.30
N GLN A 260 -22.31 -21.59 -2.10
CA GLN A 260 -22.02 -22.97 -1.71
C GLN A 260 -22.80 -23.42 -0.46
N GLY A 261 -24.12 -23.56 -0.60
CA GLY A 261 -24.88 -24.50 0.23
C GLY A 261 -26.16 -23.97 0.86
N LYS A 262 -27.28 -24.54 0.38
CA LYS A 262 -28.58 -24.75 1.05
C LYS A 262 -29.02 -23.68 2.07
N GLY A 263 -30.01 -22.89 1.65
CA GLY A 263 -30.65 -21.90 2.51
C GLY A 263 -31.33 -22.45 3.75
N ILE A 264 -31.70 -21.52 4.64
CA ILE A 264 -32.91 -21.46 5.47
C ILE A 264 -32.90 -20.06 6.12
N GLY A 265 -34.10 -19.48 6.28
CA GLY A 265 -34.38 -18.67 7.48
C GLY A 265 -34.52 -17.17 7.25
N SER A 266 -35.70 -16.77 6.74
CA SER A 266 -36.24 -15.42 6.82
C SER A 266 -36.11 -14.80 8.22
N GLY A 267 -35.44 -13.66 8.31
CA GLY A 267 -35.36 -12.85 9.53
C GLY A 267 -34.83 -11.44 9.30
N LEU A 268 -34.98 -10.87 8.10
CA LEU A 268 -34.65 -9.46 7.85
C LEU A 268 -35.85 -8.60 8.24
N SER A 269 -35.69 -7.86 9.34
CA SER A 269 -36.55 -6.76 9.74
C SER A 269 -36.66 -5.76 8.59
N THR A 270 -37.88 -5.56 8.11
CA THR A 270 -38.29 -4.77 6.94
C THR A 270 -38.13 -3.25 7.11
N LEU A 271 -37.09 -2.77 7.81
CA LEU A 271 -36.92 -1.34 8.12
C LEU A 271 -35.69 -0.65 7.50
N ALA A 272 -34.84 -1.37 6.75
CA ALA A 272 -33.64 -0.78 6.14
C ALA A 272 -33.76 -0.47 4.63
N LEU A 273 -34.94 -0.62 4.03
CA LEU A 273 -35.17 -0.35 2.61
C LEU A 273 -35.93 0.95 2.41
N LEU A 274 -35.28 2.09 2.63
CA LEU A 274 -35.63 3.37 2.01
C LEU A 274 -34.51 4.39 2.33
N PHE A 275 -34.07 5.11 1.30
CA PHE A 275 -33.01 6.12 1.26
C PHE A 275 -31.59 5.65 0.94
N ILE A 276 -31.35 5.31 -0.33
CA ILE A 276 -30.17 5.84 -1.04
C ILE A 276 -30.64 6.25 -2.43
N GLN A 277 -30.95 7.54 -2.59
CA GLN A 277 -31.18 8.16 -3.88
C GLN A 277 -30.30 9.41 -3.96
N ILE A 278 -29.28 9.30 -4.81
CA ILE A 278 -28.58 10.36 -5.55
C ILE A 278 -27.90 11.45 -4.72
N LEU A 279 -26.56 11.44 -4.73
CA LEU A 279 -25.81 12.68 -4.90
C LEU A 279 -24.58 12.44 -5.79
N SER A 280 -24.81 12.47 -7.10
CA SER A 280 -23.79 12.83 -8.08
C SER A 280 -24.09 14.27 -8.51
N THR A 281 -23.34 15.24 -7.99
CA THR A 281 -22.94 16.53 -8.59
C THR A 281 -22.48 17.53 -7.52
N LEU A 282 -21.38 18.25 -7.83
CA LEU A 282 -20.69 19.33 -7.09
C LEU A 282 -19.86 18.84 -5.89
N LEU A 283 -18.53 18.98 -5.84
CA LEU A 283 -17.62 20.03 -6.32
C LEU A 283 -16.31 19.43 -6.84
#